data_AF-A0A2D6X0I5-F1
#
_entry.id   AF-A0A2D6X0I5-F1
#
_cell.length_a   1.000
_cell.length_b   1.000
_cell.length_c   1.000
_cell.angle_alpha   90.00
_cell.angle_beta   90.00
_cell.angle_gamma   90.00
#
_symmetry.space_group_name_H-M   'P 1'
#
loop_
_entity.id
_entity.type
_entity.pdbx_description
1 polymer ?
#
loop_
_entity_poly.entity_id
_entity_poly.type
_entity_poly.pdbx_seq_one_letter_code
_entity_poly.pdbx_strand_id
1 'polypeptide(L)'
;MEWLLYFLVFVFGCITSKALYFVRTTRLSLQMLRASHLIYLSVMIKALENLSYSREMMLEYMIRAEKGAAQITSFELRFDEDVRALKERSIQLLMREHPPFFETAVEFDDWDSSMEYLTNNKEVILEFWMRD
;
A
#
# COMPACT_ATOMS: atom_id res chain seq x y z
N MET A 1 56.37 5.50 10.41
CA MET A 1 55.39 5.17 9.35
C MET A 1 54.36 4.14 9.81
N GLU A 2 54.74 3.16 10.64
CA GLU A 2 53.83 2.07 11.07
C GLU A 2 52.61 2.54 11.89
N TRP A 3 52.78 3.50 12.80
CA TRP A 3 51.68 4.07 13.59
C TRP A 3 50.58 4.74 12.75
N LEU A 4 50.95 5.31 11.60
CA LEU A 4 50.02 5.95 10.66
C LEU A 4 49.15 4.90 9.96
N LEU A 5 49.74 3.74 9.62
CA LEU A 5 49.01 2.60 9.05
C LEU A 5 48.01 2.01 10.04
N TYR A 6 48.38 1.85 11.32
CA TYR A 6 47.44 1.39 12.36
C TYR A 6 46.26 2.33 12.54
N PHE A 7 46.50 3.65 12.56
CA PHE A 7 45.44 4.64 12.64
C PHE A 7 44.52 4.60 11.40
N LEU A 8 45.11 4.45 10.21
CA LEU A 8 44.35 4.34 8.95
C LEU A 8 43.43 3.11 8.98
N VAL A 9 43.96 1.92 9.33
CA VAL A 9 43.17 0.68 9.42
C VAL A 9 42.05 0.79 10.45
N PHE A 10 42.28 1.47 11.57
CA PHE A 10 41.24 1.71 12.58
C PHE A 10 40.10 2.59 12.04
N VAL A 11 40.43 3.71 11.39
CA VAL A 11 39.44 4.60 10.77
C VAL A 11 38.67 3.87 9.67
N PHE A 12 39.36 3.13 8.79
CA PHE A 12 38.72 2.32 7.75
C PHE A 12 37.80 1.24 8.35
N GLY A 13 38.20 0.58 9.44
CA GLY A 13 37.36 -0.38 10.15
C GLY A 13 36.09 0.25 10.73
N CYS A 14 36.18 1.43 11.36
CA CYS A 14 35.03 2.16 11.88
C CYS A 14 34.08 2.65 10.77
N ILE A 15 34.62 3.10 9.64
CA ILE A 15 33.81 3.53 8.49
C ILE A 15 33.11 2.32 7.87
N THR A 16 33.84 1.21 7.68
CA THR A 16 33.32 -0.01 7.06
C THR A 16 32.21 -0.64 7.90
N SER A 17 32.37 -0.68 9.23
CA SER A 17 31.33 -1.21 10.11
C SER A 17 30.06 -0.36 10.05
N LYS A 18 30.17 0.98 10.14
CA LYS A 18 29.03 1.90 9.99
C LYS A 18 28.35 1.75 8.63
N ALA A 19 29.12 1.65 7.55
CA ALA A 19 28.58 1.44 6.20
C ALA A 19 27.82 0.11 6.09
N LEU A 20 28.34 -0.97 6.69
CA LEU A 20 27.68 -2.27 6.66
C LEU A 20 26.37 -2.26 7.46
N TYR A 21 26.35 -1.63 8.63
CA TYR A 21 25.11 -1.42 9.39
C TYR A 21 24.10 -0.56 8.63
N PHE A 22 24.57 0.50 7.96
CA PHE A 22 23.72 1.35 7.15
C PHE A 22 23.03 0.56 6.03
N VAL A 23 23.80 -0.22 5.25
CA VAL A 23 23.25 -1.07 4.17
C VAL A 23 22.23 -2.07 4.70
N ARG A 24 22.52 -2.71 5.85
CA ARG A 24 21.59 -3.65 6.48
C ARG A 24 20.28 -2.96 6.90
N THR A 25 20.37 -1.79 7.52
CA THR A 25 19.20 -1.01 7.94
C THR A 25 18.39 -0.55 6.73
N THR A 26 19.03 -0.03 5.68
CA THR A 26 18.34 0.37 4.44
C THR A 26 17.56 -0.79 3.84
N ARG A 27 18.14 -2.00 3.81
CA ARG A 27 17.44 -3.19 3.31
C ARG A 27 16.22 -3.53 4.15
N LEU A 28 16.32 -3.47 5.48
CA LEU A 28 15.19 -3.70 6.39
C LEU A 28 14.10 -2.64 6.22
N SER A 29 14.47 -1.36 6.12
CA SER A 29 13.53 -0.27 5.88
C SER A 29 12.77 -0.45 4.55
N LEU A 30 13.45 -0.89 3.49
CA LEU A 30 12.82 -1.18 2.20
C LEU A 30 11.82 -2.35 2.29
N GLN A 31 12.17 -3.40 3.03
CA GLN A 31 11.25 -4.51 3.29
C GLN A 31 10.02 -4.07 4.07
N MET A 32 10.21 -3.23 5.10
CA MET A 32 9.10 -2.66 5.88
C MET A 32 8.20 -1.81 4.99
N LEU A 33 8.77 -0.95 4.14
CA LEU A 33 8.01 -0.10 3.23
C LEU A 33 7.12 -0.92 2.27
N ARG A 34 7.68 -1.97 1.66
CA ARG A 34 6.93 -2.91 0.81
C ARG A 34 5.80 -3.59 1.58
N ALA A 35 6.08 -4.06 2.80
CA ALA A 35 5.06 -4.66 3.66
C ALA A 35 3.95 -3.64 4.00
N SER A 36 4.30 -2.38 4.29
CA SER A 36 3.34 -1.32 4.54
C SER A 36 2.43 -1.06 3.34
N HIS A 37 2.98 -1.04 2.12
CA HIS A 37 2.17 -0.92 0.90
C HIS A 37 1.20 -2.09 0.73
N LEU A 38 1.67 -3.32 0.94
CA LEU A 38 0.83 -4.52 0.86
C LEU A 38 -0.31 -4.49 1.89
N ILE A 39 0.00 -4.13 3.13
CA ILE A 39 -1.01 -4.00 4.20
C ILE A 39 -2.01 -2.91 3.85
N TYR A 40 -1.55 -1.73 3.44
CA TYR A 40 -2.42 -0.63 3.04
C TYR A 40 -3.39 -1.02 1.92
N LEU A 41 -2.87 -1.61 0.84
CA LEU A 41 -3.69 -2.08 -0.28
C LEU A 41 -4.70 -3.15 0.16
N SER A 42 -4.28 -4.08 1.03
CA SER A 42 -5.17 -5.12 1.55
C SER A 42 -6.32 -4.56 2.40
N VAL A 43 -6.05 -3.52 3.19
CA VAL A 43 -7.07 -2.82 3.98
C VAL A 43 -8.01 -2.05 3.05
N MET A 44 -7.49 -1.43 1.99
CA MET A 44 -8.31 -0.73 1.00
C MET A 44 -9.26 -1.68 0.26
N ILE A 45 -8.82 -2.90 -0.07
CA ILE A 45 -9.70 -3.92 -0.66
C ILE A 45 -10.83 -4.27 0.31
N LYS A 46 -10.53 -4.57 1.58
CA LYS A 46 -11.56 -4.85 2.58
C LYS A 46 -12.53 -3.68 2.78
N ALA A 47 -12.03 -2.44 2.72
CA ALA A 47 -12.87 -1.26 2.78
C ALA A 47 -13.84 -1.18 1.58
N LEU A 48 -13.38 -1.50 0.37
CA LEU A 48 -14.22 -1.57 -0.83
C LEU A 48 -15.25 -2.72 -0.75
N GLU A 49 -14.87 -3.89 -0.23
CA GLU A 49 -15.80 -4.99 0.01
C GLU A 49 -16.92 -4.55 0.98
N ASN A 50 -16.55 -3.92 2.10
CA ASN A 50 -17.53 -3.39 3.05
C ASN A 50 -18.44 -2.31 2.42
N LEU A 51 -17.88 -1.49 1.54
CA LEU A 51 -18.64 -0.50 0.79
C LEU A 51 -19.63 -1.17 -0.19
N SER A 52 -19.24 -2.27 -0.85
CA SER A 52 -20.16 -3.05 -1.69
C SER A 52 -21.31 -3.68 -0.90
N TYR A 53 -21.05 -4.20 0.30
CA TYR A 53 -22.13 -4.68 1.17
C TYR A 53 -23.08 -3.54 1.57
N SER A 54 -22.52 -2.38 1.91
CA SER A 54 -23.31 -1.20 2.23
C SER A 54 -24.18 -0.73 1.05
N ARG A 55 -23.66 -0.83 -0.19
CA ARG A 55 -24.42 -0.57 -1.43
C ARG A 55 -25.63 -1.49 -1.55
N GLU A 56 -25.43 -2.78 -1.37
CA GLU A 56 -26.51 -3.78 -1.48
C GLU A 56 -27.61 -3.53 -0.44
N MET A 57 -27.23 -3.26 0.81
CA MET A 57 -28.19 -2.91 1.87
C MET A 57 -28.99 -1.65 1.52
N MET A 58 -28.33 -0.62 0.98
CA MET A 58 -28.99 0.62 0.60
C MET A 58 -29.94 0.43 -0.59
N LEU A 59 -29.54 -0.38 -1.58
CA LEU A 59 -30.39 -0.73 -2.71
C LEU A 59 -31.64 -1.49 -2.25
N GLU A 60 -31.49 -2.47 -1.37
CA GLU A 60 -32.62 -3.19 -0.81
C GLU A 60 -33.58 -2.26 -0.06
N TYR A 61 -33.04 -1.32 0.72
CA TYR A 61 -33.84 -0.28 1.38
C TYR A 61 -34.60 0.60 0.38
N MET A 62 -33.95 1.04 -0.71
CA MET A 62 -34.59 1.87 -1.74
C MET A 62 -35.71 1.12 -2.47
N ILE A 63 -35.52 -0.17 -2.75
CA ILE A 63 -36.54 -1.05 -3.36
C ILE A 63 -37.73 -1.19 -2.41
N ARG A 64 -37.49 -1.47 -1.12
CA ARG A 64 -38.54 -1.59 -0.09
C ARG A 64 -39.29 -0.27 0.14
N ALA A 65 -38.63 0.85 -0.05
CA ALA A 65 -39.22 2.19 0.07
C ALA A 65 -39.93 2.67 -1.22
N GLU A 66 -40.12 1.78 -2.21
CA GLU A 66 -40.76 2.05 -3.50
C GLU A 66 -40.18 3.27 -4.23
N LYS A 67 -38.86 3.45 -4.12
CA LYS A 67 -38.17 4.54 -4.83
C LYS A 67 -38.26 4.30 -6.34
N GLY A 68 -38.50 5.38 -7.09
CA GLY A 68 -38.62 5.29 -8.54
C GLY A 68 -37.30 4.83 -9.19
N ALA A 69 -37.39 4.10 -10.30
CA ALA A 69 -36.24 3.53 -11.01
C ALA A 69 -35.14 4.57 -11.31
N ALA A 70 -35.51 5.80 -11.66
CA ALA A 70 -34.56 6.89 -11.90
C ALA A 70 -33.71 7.23 -10.66
N GLN A 71 -34.28 7.15 -9.45
CA GLN A 71 -33.54 7.41 -8.21
C GLN A 71 -32.54 6.29 -7.91
N ILE A 72 -32.93 5.04 -8.13
CA ILE A 72 -32.06 3.87 -7.97
C ILE A 72 -30.87 3.98 -8.94
N THR A 73 -31.13 4.22 -10.23
CA THR A 73 -30.08 4.38 -11.23
C THR A 73 -29.15 5.56 -10.90
N SER A 74 -29.70 6.70 -10.44
CA SER A 74 -28.88 7.84 -10.03
C SER A 74 -27.97 7.53 -8.83
N PHE A 75 -28.45 6.70 -7.89
CA PHE A 75 -27.66 6.26 -6.75
C PHE A 75 -26.54 5.31 -7.19
N GLU A 76 -26.84 4.34 -8.05
CA GLU A 76 -25.84 3.41 -8.56
C GLU A 76 -24.72 4.11 -9.33
N LEU A 77 -25.08 5.04 -10.23
CA LEU A 77 -24.10 5.83 -10.99
C LEU A 77 -23.19 6.64 -10.06
N ARG A 78 -23.78 7.33 -9.07
CA ARG A 78 -23.01 8.11 -8.10
C ARG A 78 -22.11 7.24 -7.24
N PHE A 79 -22.61 6.08 -6.82
CA PHE A 79 -21.83 5.14 -6.03
C PHE A 79 -20.63 4.61 -6.82
N ASP A 80 -20.81 4.28 -8.10
CA ASP A 80 -19.73 3.81 -8.97
C ASP A 80 -18.67 4.91 -9.20
N GLU A 81 -19.10 6.17 -9.31
CA GLU A 81 -18.19 7.32 -9.35
C GLU A 81 -17.40 7.47 -8.04
N ASP A 82 -18.07 7.34 -6.90
CA ASP A 82 -17.43 7.42 -5.58
C ASP A 82 -16.40 6.29 -5.39
N VAL A 83 -16.72 5.07 -5.83
CA VAL A 83 -15.79 3.93 -5.82
C VAL A 83 -14.58 4.20 -6.72
N ARG A 84 -14.78 4.71 -7.94
CA ARG A 84 -13.69 5.04 -8.86
C ARG A 84 -12.79 6.11 -8.26
N ALA A 85 -13.38 7.18 -7.72
CA ALA A 85 -12.65 8.26 -7.08
C ALA A 85 -11.87 7.77 -5.84
N LEU A 86 -12.43 6.85 -5.06
CA LEU A 86 -11.73 6.27 -3.91
C LEU A 86 -10.51 5.46 -4.33
N LYS A 87 -10.64 4.62 -5.36
CA LYS A 87 -9.53 3.84 -5.93
C LYS A 87 -8.38 4.75 -6.36
N GLU A 88 -8.66 5.73 -7.21
CA GLU A 88 -7.66 6.68 -7.70
C GLU A 88 -7.00 7.48 -6.57
N ARG A 89 -7.80 8.04 -5.66
CA ARG A 89 -7.28 8.84 -4.54
C ARG A 89 -6.43 8.01 -3.58
N SER A 90 -6.78 6.75 -3.37
CA SER A 90 -6.01 5.87 -2.47
C SER A 90 -4.59 5.63 -2.98
N ILE A 91 -4.44 5.37 -4.28
CA ILE A 91 -3.12 5.21 -4.91
C ILE A 91 -2.37 6.53 -4.95
N GLN A 92 -3.02 7.64 -5.35
CA GLN A 92 -2.39 8.96 -5.35
C GLN A 92 -1.88 9.36 -3.97
N LEU A 93 -2.66 9.08 -2.92
CA LEU A 93 -2.25 9.35 -1.54
C LEU A 93 -1.03 8.50 -1.16
N LEU A 94 -1.06 7.20 -1.46
CA LEU A 94 0.07 6.32 -1.19
C LEU A 94 1.35 6.79 -1.89
N MET A 95 1.25 7.18 -3.16
CA MET A 95 2.38 7.71 -3.94
C MET A 95 2.88 9.05 -3.41
N ARG A 96 1.99 9.91 -2.92
CA ARG A 96 2.36 11.21 -2.36
C ARG A 96 3.11 11.08 -1.04
N GLU A 97 2.69 10.16 -0.18
CA GLU A 97 3.33 9.92 1.12
C GLU A 97 4.60 9.04 1.00
N HIS A 98 4.80 8.41 -0.16
CA HIS A 98 5.98 7.60 -0.43
C HIS A 98 7.25 8.46 -0.51
N PRO A 99 8.33 8.13 0.24
CA PRO A 99 9.55 8.92 0.19
C PRO A 99 10.25 8.84 -1.18
N PRO A 100 10.66 9.97 -1.77
CA PRO A 100 11.26 10.00 -3.12
C PRO A 100 12.58 9.21 -3.19
N PHE A 101 13.29 9.07 -2.07
CA PHE A 101 14.50 8.26 -1.98
C PHE A 101 14.27 6.77 -2.31
N PHE A 102 13.03 6.29 -2.19
CA PHE A 102 12.66 4.90 -2.44
C PHE A 102 11.78 4.75 -3.69
N GLU A 103 11.77 5.69 -4.63
CA GLU A 103 10.92 5.62 -5.85
C GLU A 103 11.02 4.27 -6.57
N THR A 104 12.23 3.71 -6.69
CA THR A 104 12.46 2.41 -7.33
C THR A 104 11.86 1.21 -6.58
N ALA A 105 11.36 1.41 -5.36
CA ALA A 105 10.74 0.36 -4.55
C ALA A 105 9.25 0.16 -4.84
N VAL A 106 8.62 1.13 -5.51
CA VAL A 106 7.21 1.07 -5.91
C VAL A 106 7.11 0.41 -7.28
N GLU A 107 6.24 -0.58 -7.40
CA GLU A 107 6.06 -1.39 -8.61
C GLU A 107 4.72 -1.08 -9.32
N PHE A 108 3.98 -0.06 -8.88
CA PHE A 108 2.65 0.30 -9.37
C PHE A 108 2.39 1.80 -9.29
N ASP A 109 1.54 2.32 -10.17
CA ASP A 109 1.17 3.75 -10.23
C ASP A 109 -0.36 3.98 -10.35
N ASP A 110 -1.10 2.91 -10.64
CA ASP A 110 -2.56 2.92 -10.75
C ASP A 110 -3.21 1.80 -9.92
N TRP A 111 -4.54 1.78 -9.91
CA TRP A 111 -5.29 0.78 -9.15
C TRP A 111 -5.03 -0.64 -9.66
N ASP A 112 -5.02 -0.85 -10.98
CA ASP A 112 -4.96 -2.19 -11.56
C ASP A 112 -3.56 -2.82 -11.36
N SER A 113 -2.50 -2.05 -11.59
CA SER A 113 -1.11 -2.44 -11.28
C SER A 113 -0.92 -2.68 -9.77
N SER A 114 -1.59 -1.92 -8.89
CA SER A 114 -1.54 -2.17 -7.45
C SER A 114 -2.20 -3.51 -7.06
N MET A 115 -3.25 -3.93 -7.78
CA MET A 115 -3.90 -5.23 -7.58
C MET A 115 -3.04 -6.37 -8.10
N GLU A 116 -2.33 -6.17 -9.21
CA GLU A 116 -1.33 -7.12 -9.70
C GLU A 116 -0.19 -7.31 -8.69
N TYR A 117 0.35 -6.19 -8.16
CA TYR A 117 1.34 -6.20 -7.10
C TYR A 117 0.86 -6.97 -5.86
N LEU A 118 -0.37 -6.72 -5.43
CA LEU A 118 -1.01 -7.42 -4.31
C LEU A 118 -1.16 -8.93 -4.58
N THR A 119 -1.57 -9.29 -5.79
CA THR A 119 -1.75 -10.69 -6.22
C THR A 119 -0.44 -11.45 -6.24
N ASN A 120 0.63 -10.83 -6.73
CA ASN A 120 1.99 -11.39 -6.75
C ASN A 120 2.54 -11.63 -5.34
N ASN A 121 2.04 -10.90 -4.34
CA ASN A 121 2.46 -10.99 -2.95
C ASN A 121 1.36 -11.57 -2.02
N LYS A 122 0.37 -12.29 -2.59
CA LYS A 122 -0.80 -12.79 -1.85
C LYS A 122 -0.45 -13.60 -0.60
N GLU A 123 0.64 -14.37 -0.64
CA GLU A 123 1.05 -15.24 0.47
C GLU A 123 1.40 -14.44 1.72
N VAL A 124 2.10 -13.31 1.54
CA VAL A 124 2.48 -12.40 2.64
C VAL A 124 1.25 -11.78 3.28
N ILE A 125 0.25 -11.43 2.46
CA ILE A 125 -1.00 -10.82 2.93
C ILE A 125 -1.88 -11.86 3.65
N LEU A 126 -1.97 -13.08 3.11
CA LEU A 126 -2.69 -14.16 3.77
C LEU A 126 -2.07 -14.49 5.12
N GLU A 127 -0.73 -14.58 5.21
CA GLU A 127 -0.04 -14.77 6.48
C GLU A 127 -0.34 -13.65 7.47
N PHE A 128 -0.38 -12.39 7.00
CA PHE A 128 -0.74 -11.25 7.83
C PHE A 128 -2.16 -11.38 8.41
N TRP A 129 -3.16 -11.71 7.59
CA TRP A 129 -4.55 -11.82 8.04
C TRP A 129 -4.87 -13.08 8.84
N MET A 130 -4.12 -14.18 8.65
CA MET A 130 -4.33 -15.44 9.39
C MET A 130 -3.72 -15.42 10.79
N ARG A 131 -2.90 -14.41 11.11
CA ARG A 131 -2.26 -14.25 12.42
C ARG A 131 -3.10 -13.49 13.45
N ASP A 132 -4.21 -12.89 13.01
CA ASP A 132 -5.26 -12.30 13.86
C ASP A 132 -6.40 -13.31 14.09
#